data_AF-A0A954PKD9-F1
#
_entry.id   AF-A0A954PKD9-F1
#
_cell.length_a   1.000
_cell.length_b   1.000
_cell.length_c   1.000
_cell.angle_alpha   90.00
_cell.angle_beta   90.00
_cell.angle_gamma   90.00
#
_symmetry.space_group_name_H-M   'P 1'
#
loop_
_entity.id
_entity.type
_entity.pdbx_description
1 polymer ?
#
loop_
_entity_poly.entity_id
_entity_poly.type
_entity_poly.pdbx_seq_one_letter_code
_entity_poly.pdbx_strand_id
1 'polypeptide(L)'
;MPRYGSPTVLGVLLLISVTTLVSPELVPHGSKLLAEENASLQQVSFRVVTDIFVSTQKEPVQQTLTLFSQGVAYDISFNDPNQITLVDPQRKRIVLLNKEQQIQTEIDLQQLHEFIDAARKQAESSDLAPYLQGAAQVQITDEGVTVGDRTLQYHSTLQEPREEPMAAQYAQVADALALLNGRSGVPPFARLSLNRAVAEQKALPAEITRTIGSDSQPFVVRCKLHTNWRLSRDDEQKIAEIGKMLVNFEVVSATKFFASRTNVADRGAAQK
;
A
#
# COMPACT_ATOMS: atom_id res chain seq x y z
N MET A 1 23.16 24.05 21.05
CA MET A 1 21.92 23.31 21.37
C MET A 1 20.77 23.90 20.58
N PRO A 2 20.31 23.28 19.48
CA PRO A 2 19.05 23.65 18.86
C PRO A 2 17.92 22.74 19.37
N ARG A 3 16.81 23.35 19.78
CA ARG A 3 15.55 22.70 20.10
C ARG A 3 14.89 22.27 18.79
N TYR A 4 14.76 20.98 18.53
CA TYR A 4 13.87 20.48 17.48
C TYR A 4 12.43 20.50 18.02
N GLY A 5 11.58 21.30 17.38
CA GLY A 5 10.16 21.40 17.68
C GLY A 5 9.43 20.09 17.35
N SER A 6 8.40 19.80 18.15
CA SER A 6 7.51 18.64 18.02
C SER A 6 6.96 18.51 16.59
N PRO A 7 6.98 17.30 15.99
CA PRO A 7 6.31 17.09 14.71
C PRO A 7 4.80 17.11 14.93
N THR A 8 4.13 18.07 14.29
CA THR A 8 2.68 18.13 14.19
C THR A 8 2.18 16.86 13.50
N VAL A 9 1.19 16.20 14.10
CA VAL A 9 0.57 14.92 13.68
C VAL A 9 0.03 14.95 12.24
N LEU A 10 -0.06 16.14 11.62
CA LEU A 10 -0.48 16.34 10.24
C LEU A 10 0.61 16.06 9.19
N GLY A 11 1.88 15.89 9.58
CA GLY A 11 3.02 15.70 8.66
C GLY A 11 3.39 14.25 8.34
N VAL A 12 2.61 13.26 8.78
CA VAL A 12 2.88 11.83 8.53
C VAL A 12 2.22 11.32 7.24
N LEU A 13 1.43 12.17 6.57
CA LEU A 13 0.95 11.98 5.20
C LEU A 13 1.39 13.16 4.33
N LEU A 14 2.19 12.87 3.29
CA LEU A 14 2.60 13.74 2.17
C LEU A 14 3.42 15.01 2.47
N LEU A 15 4.69 15.01 2.02
CA LEU A 15 5.35 16.04 1.17
C LEU A 15 6.89 15.93 1.29
N ILE A 16 7.54 15.37 0.27
CA ILE A 16 8.86 15.82 -0.18
C ILE A 16 8.74 16.09 -1.67
N SER A 17 8.97 17.33 -2.06
CA SER A 17 9.24 17.72 -3.44
C SER A 17 10.57 17.10 -3.86
N VAL A 18 10.57 16.33 -4.94
CA VAL A 18 11.77 16.18 -5.76
C VAL A 18 11.49 16.83 -7.10
N THR A 19 12.10 18.00 -7.26
CA THR A 19 12.12 18.82 -8.47
C THR A 19 12.85 18.05 -9.58
N THR A 20 12.15 17.87 -10.71
CA THR A 20 12.63 17.61 -12.08
C THR A 20 13.95 16.84 -12.31
N LEU A 21 13.83 15.69 -12.97
CA LEU A 21 14.56 15.41 -14.20
C LEU A 21 13.60 14.72 -15.18
N VAL A 22 13.05 15.51 -16.09
CA VAL A 22 12.49 15.01 -17.34
C VAL A 22 13.67 14.68 -18.23
N SER A 23 13.74 13.45 -18.73
CA SER A 23 14.43 13.17 -19.99
C SER A 23 13.59 12.14 -20.76
N PRO A 24 13.27 12.43 -22.03
CA PRO A 24 12.51 11.53 -22.88
C PRO A 24 13.43 10.50 -23.55
N GLU A 25 12.81 9.41 -24.00
CA GLU A 25 13.36 8.30 -24.79
C GLU A 25 14.29 7.32 -24.06
N LEU A 26 13.85 6.05 -24.02
CA LEU A 26 14.73 4.92 -24.29
C LEU A 26 13.92 3.73 -24.84
N VAL A 27 14.39 3.30 -26.01
CA VAL A 27 13.97 2.24 -26.94
C VAL A 27 13.91 0.86 -26.26
N PRO A 28 13.02 -0.06 -26.70
CA PRO A 28 12.89 -1.38 -26.09
C PRO A 28 14.05 -2.29 -26.50
N HIS A 29 14.67 -2.96 -25.54
CA HIS A 29 15.49 -4.14 -25.80
C HIS A 29 14.93 -5.35 -25.06
N GLY A 30 14.85 -6.44 -25.82
CA GLY A 30 14.06 -7.62 -25.55
C GLY A 30 14.54 -8.48 -24.38
N SER A 31 13.53 -8.95 -23.67
CA SER A 31 13.21 -10.36 -23.44
C SER A 31 14.28 -11.29 -22.87
N LYS A 32 13.97 -11.82 -21.68
CA LYS A 32 13.84 -13.27 -21.49
C LYS A 32 12.89 -13.62 -20.34
N LEU A 33 11.69 -14.04 -20.75
CA LEU A 33 10.93 -15.20 -20.27
C LEU A 33 11.09 -15.56 -18.79
N LEU A 34 10.13 -15.13 -17.97
CA LEU A 34 9.63 -15.97 -16.88
C LEU A 34 8.29 -16.51 -17.33
N ALA A 35 8.20 -17.83 -17.27
CA ALA A 35 7.10 -18.63 -17.79
C ALA A 35 5.75 -18.16 -17.22
N GLU A 36 4.80 -18.00 -18.13
CA GLU A 36 3.38 -17.89 -17.82
C GLU A 36 2.92 -19.23 -17.21
N GLU A 37 2.92 -19.33 -15.89
CA GLU A 37 2.17 -20.36 -15.20
C GLU A 37 0.71 -19.89 -15.11
N ASN A 38 -0.09 -20.28 -16.11
CA ASN A 38 -1.55 -20.17 -16.10
C ASN A 38 -2.14 -21.12 -15.04
N ALA A 39 -1.91 -20.84 -13.76
CA ALA A 39 -2.84 -21.22 -12.72
C ALA A 39 -4.00 -20.22 -12.81
N SER A 40 -5.20 -20.70 -13.17
CA SER A 40 -6.42 -19.94 -12.89
C SER A 40 -6.50 -19.80 -11.38
N LEU A 41 -5.93 -18.71 -10.83
CA LEU A 41 -6.02 -18.41 -9.41
C LEU A 41 -7.50 -18.41 -9.07
N GLN A 42 -7.92 -19.36 -8.23
CA GLN A 42 -9.28 -19.41 -7.74
C GLN A 42 -9.54 -18.10 -7.01
N GLN A 43 -10.34 -17.24 -7.63
CA GLN A 43 -10.65 -15.92 -7.09
C GLN A 43 -11.62 -16.12 -5.93
N VAL A 44 -11.17 -15.71 -4.75
CA VAL A 44 -11.91 -15.87 -3.50
C VAL A 44 -12.34 -14.50 -2.99
N SER A 45 -13.51 -14.47 -2.35
CA SER A 45 -14.11 -13.23 -1.88
C SER A 45 -14.10 -13.18 -0.36
N PHE A 46 -13.50 -12.13 0.18
CA PHE A 46 -13.36 -11.91 1.62
C PHE A 46 -13.17 -10.42 1.88
N ARG A 47 -13.18 -10.04 3.16
CA ARG A 47 -12.95 -8.65 3.56
C ARG A 47 -11.93 -8.57 4.67
N VAL A 48 -11.23 -7.45 4.70
CA VAL A 48 -10.28 -7.10 5.76
C VAL A 48 -10.59 -5.68 6.22
N VAL A 49 -10.81 -5.51 7.52
CA VAL A 49 -10.81 -4.18 8.14
C VAL A 49 -9.44 -3.97 8.76
N THR A 50 -8.79 -2.86 8.43
CA THR A 50 -7.46 -2.53 8.97
C THR A 50 -7.55 -1.34 9.91
N ASP A 51 -7.18 -1.54 11.17
CA ASP A 51 -7.04 -0.47 12.16
C ASP A 51 -5.58 -0.05 12.26
N ILE A 52 -5.29 1.24 12.08
CA ILE A 52 -3.93 1.79 12.13
C ILE A 52 -3.76 2.64 13.39
N PHE A 53 -2.77 2.28 14.21
CA PHE A 53 -2.38 2.95 15.45
C PHE A 53 -1.00 3.59 15.28
N VAL A 54 -0.80 4.78 15.85
CA VAL A 54 0.49 5.48 15.84
C VAL A 54 0.98 5.67 17.27
N SER A 55 2.23 5.31 17.50
CA SER A 55 2.90 5.37 18.80
C SER A 55 2.08 4.66 19.89
N THR A 56 1.72 5.37 20.96
CA THR A 56 1.02 4.81 22.13
C THR A 56 -0.49 5.01 22.08
N GLN A 57 -1.05 5.46 20.95
CA GLN A 57 -2.48 5.71 20.84
C GLN A 57 -3.28 4.40 20.95
N LYS A 58 -4.34 4.45 21.76
CA LYS A 58 -5.24 3.31 22.00
C LYS A 58 -6.32 3.18 20.94
N GLU A 59 -6.78 4.30 20.41
CA GLU A 59 -7.76 4.37 19.32
C GLU A 59 -7.03 4.41 17.96
N PRO A 60 -7.62 3.81 16.91
CA PRO A 60 -7.03 3.88 15.59
C PRO A 60 -7.07 5.31 15.05
N VAL A 61 -5.94 5.80 14.53
CA VAL A 61 -5.86 7.09 13.84
C VAL A 61 -6.46 7.01 12.43
N GLN A 62 -6.45 5.81 11.85
CA GLN A 62 -7.03 5.53 10.55
C GLN A 62 -7.62 4.13 10.51
N GLN A 63 -8.73 3.97 9.79
CA GLN A 63 -9.34 2.68 9.51
C GLN A 63 -9.64 2.55 8.02
N THR A 64 -9.43 1.35 7.48
CA THR A 64 -9.81 1.03 6.09
C THR A 64 -10.61 -0.26 6.01
N LEU A 65 -11.42 -0.36 4.97
CA LEU A 65 -12.10 -1.58 4.55
C LEU A 65 -11.58 -1.98 3.18
N THR A 66 -10.92 -3.12 3.11
CA THR A 66 -10.50 -3.73 1.85
C THR A 66 -11.42 -4.91 1.53
N LEU A 67 -12.17 -4.80 0.44
CA LEU A 67 -13.05 -5.86 -0.06
C LEU A 67 -12.37 -6.57 -1.22
N PHE A 68 -12.30 -7.89 -1.17
CA PHE A 68 -11.77 -8.73 -2.23
C PHE A 68 -12.93 -9.42 -2.95
N SER A 69 -13.05 -9.22 -4.26
CA SER A 69 -14.11 -9.82 -5.07
C SER A 69 -13.66 -9.99 -6.50
N GLN A 70 -13.81 -11.20 -7.06
CA GLN A 70 -13.50 -11.51 -8.46
C GLN A 70 -12.09 -11.05 -8.88
N GLY A 71 -11.11 -11.25 -8.01
CA GLY A 71 -9.71 -10.87 -8.25
C GLY A 71 -9.41 -9.38 -8.16
N VAL A 72 -10.40 -8.53 -7.85
CA VAL A 72 -10.24 -7.09 -7.63
C VAL A 72 -10.32 -6.79 -6.14
N ALA A 73 -9.46 -5.91 -5.65
CA ALA A 73 -9.58 -5.34 -4.32
C ALA A 73 -10.10 -3.91 -4.36
N TYR A 74 -10.99 -3.58 -3.43
CA TYR A 74 -11.59 -2.27 -3.24
C TYR A 74 -11.21 -1.78 -1.84
N ASP A 75 -10.26 -0.85 -1.77
CA ASP A 75 -9.78 -0.27 -0.52
C ASP A 75 -10.46 1.09 -0.28
N ILE A 76 -11.20 1.17 0.82
CA ILE A 76 -12.04 2.30 1.20
C ILE A 76 -11.58 2.81 2.56
N SER A 77 -11.17 4.08 2.62
CA SER A 77 -10.86 4.72 3.89
C SER A 77 -12.13 5.09 4.65
N PHE A 78 -12.21 4.81 5.95
CA PHE A 78 -13.29 5.30 6.80
C PHE A 78 -13.11 6.77 7.16
N ASN A 79 -11.87 7.23 7.23
CA ASN A 79 -11.53 8.63 7.54
C ASN A 79 -11.76 9.55 6.35
N ASP A 80 -11.62 9.03 5.13
CA ASP A 80 -11.91 9.74 3.88
C ASP A 80 -12.63 8.81 2.89
N PRO A 81 -13.95 8.59 3.07
CA PRO A 81 -14.72 7.69 2.22
C PRO A 81 -14.96 8.25 0.81
N ASN A 82 -14.45 9.44 0.49
CA ASN A 82 -14.46 9.99 -0.86
C ASN A 82 -13.29 9.49 -1.70
N GLN A 83 -12.23 8.97 -1.07
CA GLN A 83 -11.08 8.39 -1.75
C GLN A 83 -11.19 6.87 -1.73
N ILE A 84 -11.23 6.27 -2.92
CA ILE A 84 -11.31 4.81 -3.08
C ILE A 84 -10.18 4.38 -3.98
N THR A 85 -9.48 3.31 -3.58
CA THR A 85 -8.42 2.70 -4.36
C THR A 85 -8.88 1.31 -4.79
N LEU A 86 -8.84 1.05 -6.10
CA LEU A 86 -9.08 -0.27 -6.64
C LEU A 86 -7.77 -0.85 -7.13
N VAL A 87 -7.51 -2.12 -6.81
CA VAL A 87 -6.37 -2.86 -7.34
C VAL A 87 -6.91 -4.02 -8.18
N ASP A 88 -6.56 -4.03 -9.45
CA ASP A 88 -6.91 -5.07 -10.43
C ASP A 88 -5.60 -5.66 -10.98
N PRO A 89 -5.01 -6.67 -10.29
CA PRO A 89 -3.73 -7.26 -10.70
C PRO A 89 -3.83 -7.95 -12.06
N GLN A 90 -4.98 -8.53 -12.39
CA GLN A 90 -5.20 -9.22 -13.67
C GLN A 90 -5.09 -8.24 -14.85
N ARG A 91 -5.64 -7.02 -14.69
CA ARG A 91 -5.47 -5.93 -15.67
C ARG A 91 -4.26 -5.05 -15.42
N LYS A 92 -3.37 -5.43 -14.48
CA LYS A 92 -2.14 -4.72 -14.13
C LYS A 92 -2.36 -3.23 -13.83
N ARG A 93 -3.43 -2.89 -13.12
CA ARG A 93 -3.77 -1.49 -12.85
C ARG A 93 -4.24 -1.23 -11.43
N ILE A 94 -4.06 0.02 -11.01
CA ILE A 94 -4.71 0.62 -9.87
C ILE A 94 -5.62 1.75 -10.38
N VAL A 95 -6.87 1.78 -9.92
CA VAL A 95 -7.77 2.91 -10.20
C VAL A 95 -8.00 3.69 -8.92
N LEU A 96 -7.77 5.00 -8.96
CA LEU A 96 -8.07 5.91 -7.86
C LEU A 96 -9.33 6.69 -8.19
N LEU A 97 -10.29 6.71 -7.26
CA LEU A 97 -11.52 7.46 -7.37
C LEU A 97 -11.54 8.60 -6.36
N ASN A 98 -12.08 9.74 -6.77
CA ASN A 98 -12.50 10.82 -5.88
C ASN A 98 -14.00 11.06 -6.07
N LYS A 99 -14.81 10.66 -5.09
CA LYS A 99 -16.28 10.78 -5.15
C LYS A 99 -16.79 12.21 -5.12
N GLU A 100 -16.13 13.07 -4.36
CA GLU A 100 -16.55 14.47 -4.24
C GLU A 100 -16.37 15.21 -5.57
N GLN A 101 -15.25 14.96 -6.24
CA GLN A 101 -14.93 15.58 -7.53
C GLN A 101 -15.49 14.79 -8.72
N GLN A 102 -16.00 13.58 -8.50
CA GLN A 102 -16.47 12.65 -9.54
C GLN A 102 -15.43 12.39 -10.64
N ILE A 103 -14.16 12.30 -10.24
CA ILE A 103 -13.03 12.02 -11.14
C ILE A 103 -12.36 10.70 -10.79
N GLN A 104 -11.69 10.11 -11.77
CA GLN A 104 -10.87 8.92 -11.62
C GLN A 104 -9.57 9.01 -12.40
N THR A 105 -8.54 8.30 -11.94
CA THR A 105 -7.31 8.08 -12.71
C THR A 105 -6.89 6.62 -12.62
N GLU A 106 -6.26 6.12 -13.66
CA GLU A 106 -5.61 4.81 -13.68
C GLU A 106 -4.10 4.98 -13.49
N ILE A 107 -3.48 4.04 -12.79
CA ILE A 107 -2.03 3.92 -12.61
C ILE A 107 -1.65 2.50 -13.02
N ASP A 108 -0.71 2.40 -13.96
CA ASP A 108 -0.18 1.13 -14.44
C ASP A 108 0.73 0.50 -13.36
N LEU A 109 0.42 -0.73 -12.96
CA LEU A 109 1.22 -1.47 -11.97
C LEU A 109 2.61 -1.80 -12.49
N GLN A 110 2.75 -2.08 -13.78
CA GLN A 110 4.05 -2.36 -14.39
C GLN A 110 4.96 -1.14 -14.30
N GLN A 111 4.43 0.06 -14.56
CA GLN A 111 5.21 1.30 -14.41
C GLN A 111 5.66 1.52 -12.97
N LEU A 112 4.83 1.15 -11.98
CA LEU A 112 5.22 1.22 -10.57
C LEU A 112 6.35 0.24 -10.23
N HIS A 113 6.29 -0.99 -10.77
CA HIS A 113 7.36 -1.96 -10.61
C HIS A 113 8.66 -1.46 -11.23
N GLU A 114 8.63 -1.00 -12.48
CA GLU A 114 9.80 -0.45 -13.19
C GLU A 114 10.41 0.74 -12.43
N PHE A 115 9.57 1.63 -11.89
CA PHE A 115 10.01 2.76 -11.07
C PHE A 115 10.73 2.29 -9.79
N ILE A 116 10.16 1.33 -9.07
CA ILE A 116 10.76 0.81 -7.82
C ILE A 116 12.01 -0.01 -8.09
N ASP A 117 12.09 -0.73 -9.21
CA ASP A 117 13.30 -1.46 -9.62
C ASP A 117 14.44 -0.51 -10.01
N ALA A 118 14.12 0.59 -10.71
CA ALA A 118 15.09 1.65 -10.97
C ALA A 118 15.56 2.30 -9.67
N ALA A 119 14.64 2.63 -8.76
CA ALA A 119 14.96 3.18 -7.45
C ALA A 119 15.81 2.22 -6.60
N ARG A 120 15.57 0.92 -6.68
CA ARG A 120 16.38 -0.12 -6.03
C ARG A 120 17.82 -0.08 -6.53
N LYS A 121 18.04 -0.10 -7.85
CA LYS A 121 19.40 -0.05 -8.43
C LYS A 121 20.14 1.22 -8.01
N GLN A 122 19.46 2.36 -7.99
CA GLN A 122 20.06 3.62 -7.54
C GLN A 122 20.34 3.63 -6.03
N ALA A 123 19.52 2.95 -5.23
CA ALA A 123 19.68 2.87 -3.79
C ALA A 123 20.93 2.08 -3.36
N GLU A 124 21.43 1.15 -4.19
CA GLU A 124 22.63 0.35 -3.88
C GLU A 124 23.90 1.19 -3.67
N SER A 125 23.98 2.35 -4.34
CA SER A 125 25.12 3.26 -4.27
C SER A 125 24.78 4.62 -3.66
N SER A 126 23.74 4.69 -2.82
CA SER A 126 23.32 5.93 -2.14
C SER A 126 23.08 5.71 -0.65
N ASP A 127 22.71 6.78 0.06
CA ASP A 127 22.35 6.73 1.48
C ASP A 127 21.12 5.84 1.78
N LEU A 128 20.44 5.34 0.74
CA LEU A 128 19.35 4.37 0.86
C LEU A 128 19.83 2.92 0.94
N ALA A 129 21.12 2.64 0.73
CA ALA A 129 21.68 1.29 0.79
C ALA A 129 21.36 0.52 2.10
N PRO A 130 21.36 1.15 3.30
CA PRO A 130 20.95 0.47 4.53
C PRO A 130 19.51 -0.07 4.46
N TYR A 131 18.57 0.67 3.87
CA TYR A 131 17.18 0.21 3.73
C TYR A 131 17.07 -1.01 2.81
N LEU A 132 17.91 -1.10 1.77
CA LEU A 132 17.99 -2.29 0.92
C LEU A 132 18.56 -3.49 1.65
N GLN A 133 19.66 -3.29 2.40
CA GLN A 133 20.30 -4.35 3.18
C GLN A 133 19.37 -4.87 4.27
N GLY A 134 18.68 -3.98 4.99
CA GLY A 134 17.65 -4.35 5.95
C GLY A 134 16.51 -5.12 5.31
N ALA A 135 16.03 -4.71 4.12
CA ALA A 135 14.96 -5.42 3.41
C ALA A 135 15.31 -6.85 2.99
N ALA A 136 16.60 -7.21 2.93
CA ALA A 136 17.05 -8.58 2.66
C ALA A 136 17.14 -9.45 3.94
N GLN A 137 17.09 -8.84 5.12
CA GLN A 137 17.13 -9.54 6.41
C GLN A 137 15.72 -10.01 6.76
N VAL A 138 15.42 -11.28 6.47
CA VAL A 138 14.14 -11.92 6.77
C VAL A 138 14.35 -12.98 7.86
N GLN A 139 13.54 -12.93 8.91
CA GLN A 139 13.53 -13.91 9.99
C GLN A 139 12.10 -14.44 10.15
N ILE A 140 11.97 -15.76 10.18
CA ILE A 140 10.68 -16.45 10.35
C ILE A 140 10.80 -17.28 11.61
N THR A 141 9.88 -17.07 12.54
CA THR A 141 9.77 -17.78 13.82
C THR A 141 8.32 -18.17 14.08
N ASP A 142 8.06 -18.90 15.16
CA ASP A 142 6.69 -19.22 15.60
C ASP A 142 5.89 -17.95 15.97
N GLU A 143 6.56 -16.84 16.28
CA GLU A 143 5.94 -15.55 16.58
C GLU A 143 5.52 -14.78 15.31
N GLY A 144 6.07 -15.15 14.14
CA GLY A 144 5.71 -14.59 12.85
C GLY A 144 6.92 -14.25 11.97
N VAL A 145 6.76 -13.23 11.13
CA VAL A 145 7.76 -12.81 10.15
C VAL A 145 8.30 -11.44 10.49
N THR A 146 9.62 -11.32 10.61
CA THR A 146 10.33 -10.06 10.80
C THR A 146 11.20 -9.76 9.59
N VAL A 147 11.15 -8.52 9.11
CA VAL A 147 11.98 -8.03 8.01
C VAL A 147 12.56 -6.68 8.37
N GLY A 148 13.86 -6.48 8.13
CA GLY A 148 14.52 -5.20 8.36
C GLY A 148 15.60 -5.26 9.42
N ASP A 149 16.00 -4.07 9.87
CA ASP A 149 17.04 -3.87 10.88
C ASP A 149 16.66 -2.74 11.85
N ARG A 150 17.60 -2.31 12.69
CA ARG A 150 17.43 -1.23 13.67
C ARG A 150 17.02 0.13 13.10
N THR A 151 17.07 0.35 11.78
CA THR A 151 16.70 1.62 11.15
C THR A 151 15.24 1.62 10.68
N LEU A 152 14.81 0.47 10.14
CA LEU A 152 13.46 0.20 9.69
C LEU A 152 13.21 -1.30 9.84
N GLN A 153 12.25 -1.64 10.69
CA GLN A 153 11.83 -3.02 10.91
C GLN A 153 10.32 -3.14 10.71
N TYR A 154 9.93 -4.22 10.07
CA TYR A 154 8.58 -4.74 10.06
C TYR A 154 8.53 -6.05 10.83
N HIS A 155 7.48 -6.23 11.60
CA HIS A 155 7.13 -7.51 12.20
C HIS A 155 5.66 -7.79 11.89
N SER A 156 5.35 -9.02 11.49
CA SER A 156 3.99 -9.47 11.26
C SER A 156 3.72 -10.73 12.06
N THR A 157 2.68 -10.71 12.88
CA THR A 157 2.04 -11.94 13.34
C THR A 157 1.14 -12.48 12.24
N LEU A 158 0.90 -13.79 12.24
CA LEU A 158 0.20 -14.48 11.16
C LEU A 158 -1.16 -14.99 11.60
N GLN A 159 -2.09 -15.07 10.66
CA GLN A 159 -3.36 -15.78 10.77
C GLN A 159 -3.53 -16.70 9.56
N GLU A 160 -4.13 -17.87 9.80
CA GLU A 160 -4.39 -18.85 8.76
C GLU A 160 -5.59 -18.41 7.90
N PRO A 161 -5.46 -18.38 6.56
CA PRO A 161 -6.59 -18.15 5.68
C PRO A 161 -7.59 -19.30 5.74
N ARG A 162 -8.87 -18.99 5.46
CA ARG A 162 -9.87 -20.04 5.23
C ARG A 162 -9.57 -20.88 3.99
N GLU A 163 -9.01 -20.26 2.96
CA GLU A 163 -8.67 -20.90 1.69
C GLU A 163 -7.29 -20.41 1.24
N GLU A 164 -6.41 -21.32 0.83
CA GLU A 164 -5.02 -21.02 0.43
C GLU A 164 -4.89 -19.86 -0.58
N PRO A 165 -5.76 -19.72 -1.62
CA PRO A 165 -5.68 -18.60 -2.56
C PRO A 165 -5.82 -17.20 -1.92
N MET A 166 -6.42 -17.09 -0.73
CA MET A 166 -6.60 -15.80 -0.05
C MET A 166 -5.27 -15.15 0.32
N ALA A 167 -4.26 -15.95 0.71
CA ALA A 167 -2.94 -15.43 1.07
C ALA A 167 -2.25 -14.79 -0.15
N ALA A 168 -2.26 -15.49 -1.28
CA ALA A 168 -1.70 -14.98 -2.54
C ALA A 168 -2.42 -13.72 -3.02
N GLN A 169 -3.76 -13.72 -3.00
CA GLN A 169 -4.57 -12.57 -3.40
C GLN A 169 -4.34 -11.35 -2.49
N TYR A 170 -4.25 -11.56 -1.17
CA TYR A 170 -3.92 -10.50 -0.23
C TYR A 170 -2.51 -9.93 -0.52
N ALA A 171 -1.51 -10.79 -0.70
CA ALA A 171 -0.14 -10.36 -0.93
C ALA A 171 0.02 -9.51 -2.21
N GLN A 172 -0.62 -9.92 -3.32
CA GLN A 172 -0.61 -9.14 -4.56
C GLN A 172 -1.16 -7.72 -4.37
N VAL A 173 -2.27 -7.59 -3.63
CA VAL A 173 -2.89 -6.29 -3.35
C VAL A 173 -2.04 -5.48 -2.38
N ALA A 174 -1.50 -6.12 -1.35
CA ALA A 174 -0.61 -5.46 -0.39
C ALA A 174 0.67 -4.94 -1.05
N ASP A 175 1.22 -5.66 -2.04
CA ASP A 175 2.35 -5.22 -2.84
C ASP A 175 1.99 -4.03 -3.73
N ALA A 176 0.88 -4.11 -4.47
CA ALA A 176 0.38 -3.00 -5.29
C ALA A 176 0.22 -1.71 -4.48
N LEU A 177 -0.39 -1.80 -3.29
CA LEU A 177 -0.54 -0.65 -2.40
C LEU A 177 0.80 -0.17 -1.82
N ALA A 178 1.73 -1.08 -1.51
CA ALA A 178 3.08 -0.70 -1.06
C ALA A 178 3.85 0.04 -2.16
N LEU A 179 3.76 -0.40 -3.42
CA LEU A 179 4.38 0.26 -4.56
C LEU A 179 3.78 1.66 -4.80
N LEU A 180 2.44 1.77 -4.76
CA LEU A 180 1.76 3.05 -4.90
C LEU A 180 2.21 4.05 -3.83
N ASN A 181 2.24 3.61 -2.57
CA ASN A 181 2.63 4.44 -1.42
C ASN A 181 4.14 4.74 -1.40
N GLY A 182 4.96 3.84 -1.92
CA GLY A 182 6.41 3.97 -2.01
C GLY A 182 6.89 5.13 -2.89
N ARG A 183 6.00 5.73 -3.69
CA ARG A 183 6.27 6.96 -4.45
C ARG A 183 6.46 8.19 -3.57
N SER A 184 5.93 8.16 -2.35
CA SER A 184 5.91 9.31 -1.45
C SER A 184 6.27 8.88 -0.02
N GLY A 185 7.55 8.57 0.23
CA GLY A 185 8.03 8.29 1.58
C GLY A 185 9.18 7.29 1.65
N VAL A 186 9.13 6.43 2.67
CA VAL A 186 10.13 5.38 2.91
C VAL A 186 10.07 4.35 1.76
N PRO A 187 11.21 3.94 1.18
CA PRO A 187 11.22 2.95 0.12
C PRO A 187 10.48 1.66 0.50
N PRO A 188 9.68 1.07 -0.40
CA PRO A 188 8.80 -0.05 -0.06
C PRO A 188 9.53 -1.38 0.12
N PHE A 189 10.87 -1.41 0.02
CA PHE A 189 11.65 -2.64 -0.07
C PHE A 189 11.38 -3.64 1.06
N ALA A 190 11.45 -3.18 2.32
CA ALA A 190 11.20 -4.04 3.48
C ALA A 190 9.73 -4.49 3.55
N ARG A 191 8.78 -3.63 3.14
CA ARG A 191 7.35 -3.97 3.11
C ARG A 191 7.04 -5.04 2.06
N LEU A 192 7.66 -4.95 0.88
CA LEU A 192 7.54 -5.94 -0.20
C LEU A 192 8.17 -7.29 0.23
N SER A 193 9.35 -7.25 0.85
CA SER A 193 9.97 -8.45 1.42
C SER A 193 9.10 -9.10 2.49
N LEU A 194 8.46 -8.31 3.37
CA LEU A 194 7.52 -8.82 4.36
C LEU A 194 6.31 -9.50 3.70
N ASN A 195 5.69 -8.86 2.71
CA ASN A 195 4.55 -9.44 1.99
C ASN A 195 4.91 -10.79 1.35
N ARG A 196 6.07 -10.87 0.68
CA ARG A 196 6.56 -12.11 0.08
C ARG A 196 6.74 -13.20 1.13
N ALA A 197 7.46 -12.90 2.22
CA ALA A 197 7.73 -13.89 3.26
C ALA A 197 6.45 -14.39 3.95
N VAL A 198 5.46 -13.51 4.19
CA VAL A 198 4.14 -13.91 4.72
C VAL A 198 3.39 -14.80 3.72
N ALA A 199 3.42 -14.46 2.43
CA ALA A 199 2.76 -15.24 1.38
C ALA A 199 3.39 -16.62 1.19
N GLU A 200 4.72 -16.74 1.32
CA GLU A 200 5.45 -18.02 1.28
C GLU A 200 5.05 -18.95 2.45
N GLN A 201 4.62 -18.38 3.59
CA GLN A 201 4.00 -19.13 4.69
C GLN A 201 2.52 -19.49 4.44
N LYS A 202 1.98 -19.15 3.26
CA LYS A 202 0.55 -19.31 2.91
C LYS A 202 -0.39 -18.67 3.93
N ALA A 203 0.04 -17.57 4.55
CA ALA A 203 -0.67 -16.90 5.64
C ALA A 203 -1.14 -15.50 5.25
N LEU A 204 -2.02 -14.92 6.09
CA LEU A 204 -2.29 -13.48 6.09
C LEU A 204 -1.67 -12.84 7.34
N PRO A 205 -1.33 -11.55 7.30
CA PRO A 205 -0.97 -10.83 8.51
C PRO A 205 -2.19 -10.67 9.43
N ALA A 206 -2.01 -10.91 10.73
CA ALA A 206 -3.00 -10.60 11.77
C ALA A 206 -2.74 -9.21 12.39
N GLU A 207 -1.47 -8.92 12.67
CA GLU A 207 -0.99 -7.60 13.04
C GLU A 207 0.33 -7.33 12.32
N ILE A 208 0.53 -6.10 11.85
CA ILE A 208 1.81 -5.62 11.31
C ILE A 208 2.29 -4.45 12.16
N THR A 209 3.49 -4.55 12.69
CA THR A 209 4.18 -3.45 13.37
C THR A 209 5.33 -2.97 12.50
N ARG A 210 5.39 -1.65 12.26
CA ARG A 210 6.51 -0.96 11.63
C ARG A 210 7.19 -0.07 12.66
N THR A 211 8.49 -0.24 12.81
CA THR A 211 9.34 0.58 13.67
C THR A 211 10.35 1.33 12.82
N ILE A 212 10.42 2.65 12.99
CA ILE A 212 11.39 3.52 12.31
C ILE A 212 12.23 4.24 13.37
N GLY A 213 13.54 4.32 13.15
CA GLY A 213 14.47 5.01 14.04
C GLY A 213 15.07 4.09 15.11
N SER A 214 15.90 4.66 15.98
CA SER A 214 16.67 3.89 16.96
C SER A 214 15.86 3.45 18.17
N ASP A 215 16.34 2.41 18.86
CA ASP A 215 15.76 1.81 20.07
C ASP A 215 15.41 2.82 21.18
N SER A 216 16.11 3.95 21.25
CA SER A 216 15.89 4.99 22.27
C SER A 216 14.67 5.88 22.02
N GLN A 217 14.23 6.03 20.76
CA GLN A 217 13.10 6.87 20.35
C GLN A 217 12.43 6.27 19.09
N PRO A 218 11.85 5.05 19.17
CA PRO A 218 11.24 4.42 18.02
C PRO A 218 9.93 5.12 17.64
N PHE A 219 9.75 5.40 16.35
CA PHE A 219 8.44 5.73 15.79
C PHE A 219 7.75 4.45 15.35
N VAL A 220 6.69 4.08 16.07
CA VAL A 220 5.98 2.80 15.87
C VAL A 220 4.63 3.05 15.22
N VAL A 221 4.35 2.33 14.15
CA VAL A 221 3.02 2.25 13.53
C VAL A 221 2.57 0.79 13.60
N ARG A 222 1.36 0.55 14.08
CA ARG A 222 0.83 -0.80 14.24
C ARG A 222 -0.49 -0.91 13.53
N CYS A 223 -0.67 -1.95 12.74
CA CYS A 223 -1.85 -2.21 11.94
C CYS A 223 -2.47 -3.53 12.40
N LYS A 224 -3.73 -3.53 12.83
CA LYS A 224 -4.48 -4.77 13.14
C LYS A 224 -5.43 -5.09 12.01
N LEU A 225 -5.47 -6.35 11.59
CA LEU A 225 -6.29 -6.81 10.48
C LEU A 225 -7.39 -7.72 10.98
N HIS A 226 -8.63 -7.24 10.87
CA HIS A 226 -9.83 -8.01 11.20
C HIS A 226 -10.41 -8.59 9.92
N THR A 227 -10.13 -9.87 9.70
CA THR A 227 -10.54 -10.57 8.49
C THR A 227 -11.87 -11.28 8.69
N ASN A 228 -12.77 -11.13 7.71
CA ASN A 228 -13.94 -11.98 7.57
C ASN A 228 -13.88 -12.67 6.21
N TRP A 229 -13.95 -14.00 6.25
CA TRP A 229 -13.74 -14.89 5.10
C TRP A 229 -14.90 -14.91 4.11
N ARG A 230 -15.86 -13.98 4.23
CA ARG A 230 -16.99 -13.81 3.33
C ARG A 230 -17.32 -12.33 3.21
N LEU A 231 -17.87 -11.96 2.06
CA LEU A 231 -18.53 -10.67 1.88
C LEU A 231 -19.95 -10.71 2.46
N SER A 232 -20.37 -9.61 3.08
CA SER A 232 -21.77 -9.39 3.42
C SER A 232 -22.55 -8.79 2.24
N ARG A 233 -23.88 -8.75 2.34
CA ARG A 233 -24.73 -8.04 1.35
C ARG A 233 -24.37 -6.56 1.24
N ASP A 234 -24.04 -5.92 2.36
CA ASP A 234 -23.63 -4.52 2.39
C ASP A 234 -22.27 -4.30 1.71
N ASP A 235 -21.40 -5.31 1.71
CA ASP A 235 -20.11 -5.26 1.01
C ASP A 235 -20.31 -5.42 -0.50
N GLU A 236 -21.17 -6.36 -0.91
CA GLU A 236 -21.57 -6.53 -2.31
C GLU A 236 -22.24 -5.27 -2.87
N GLN A 237 -23.09 -4.62 -2.08
CA GLN A 237 -23.72 -3.35 -2.47
C GLN A 237 -22.67 -2.24 -2.67
N LYS A 238 -21.68 -2.11 -1.76
CA LYS A 238 -20.58 -1.14 -1.93
C LYS A 238 -19.79 -1.41 -3.21
N ILE A 239 -19.48 -2.67 -3.51
CA ILE A 239 -18.80 -3.05 -4.75
C ILE A 239 -19.63 -2.63 -5.97
N ALA A 240 -20.94 -2.88 -5.97
CA ALA A 240 -21.82 -2.48 -7.07
C ALA A 240 -21.91 -0.96 -7.23
N GLU A 241 -21.92 -0.20 -6.13
CA GLU A 241 -21.90 1.27 -6.15
C GLU A 241 -20.59 1.81 -6.72
N ILE A 242 -19.44 1.26 -6.31
CA ILE A 242 -18.14 1.62 -6.88
C ILE A 242 -18.08 1.26 -8.37
N GLY A 243 -18.67 0.14 -8.77
CA GLY A 243 -18.82 -0.24 -10.17
C GLY A 243 -19.52 0.84 -11.01
N LYS A 244 -20.57 1.48 -10.48
CA LYS A 244 -21.24 2.60 -11.14
C LYS A 244 -20.35 3.84 -11.22
N MET A 245 -19.52 4.11 -10.20
CA MET A 245 -18.58 5.23 -10.19
C MET A 245 -17.53 5.07 -11.30
N LEU A 246 -16.98 3.87 -11.49
CA LEU A 246 -16.01 3.59 -12.57
C LEU A 246 -16.56 3.91 -13.97
N VAL A 247 -17.87 3.74 -14.18
CA VAL A 247 -18.51 4.04 -15.46
C VAL A 247 -18.79 5.54 -15.62
N ASN A 248 -19.17 6.22 -14.53
CA ASN A 248 -19.73 7.56 -14.58
C ASN A 248 -18.73 8.68 -14.28
N PHE A 249 -17.60 8.40 -13.62
CA PHE A 249 -16.63 9.42 -13.24
C PHE A 249 -15.74 9.84 -14.41
N GLU A 250 -15.42 11.13 -14.48
CA GLU A 250 -14.51 11.68 -15.49
C GLU A 250 -13.12 11.06 -15.33
N VAL A 251 -12.58 10.46 -16.39
CA VAL A 251 -11.20 10.00 -16.41
C VAL A 251 -10.27 11.19 -16.61
N VAL A 252 -9.37 11.41 -15.65
CA VAL A 252 -8.37 12.47 -15.66
C VAL A 252 -6.96 11.90 -15.60
N SER A 253 -5.95 12.72 -15.92
CA SER A 253 -4.56 12.32 -15.74
C SER A 253 -4.20 12.21 -14.25
N ALA A 254 -3.21 11.36 -13.94
CA ALA A 254 -2.70 11.22 -12.57
C ALA A 254 -2.26 12.58 -11.99
N THR A 255 -1.59 13.42 -12.78
CA THR A 255 -1.20 14.77 -12.35
C THR A 255 -2.39 15.63 -11.96
N LYS A 256 -3.47 15.64 -12.77
CA LYS A 256 -4.71 16.39 -12.45
C LYS A 256 -5.37 15.83 -11.19
N PHE A 257 -5.43 14.51 -11.06
CA PHE A 257 -6.02 13.84 -9.90
C PHE A 257 -5.28 14.15 -8.59
N PHE A 258 -3.95 14.12 -8.58
CA PHE A 258 -3.18 14.41 -7.37
C PHE A 258 -3.16 15.91 -7.04
N ALA A 259 -3.14 16.80 -8.03
CA ALA A 259 -3.22 18.24 -7.80
C ALA A 259 -4.58 18.68 -7.20
N SER A 260 -5.66 18.00 -7.58
CA SER A 260 -7.00 18.32 -7.06
C SER A 260 -7.22 17.89 -5.61
N ARG A 261 -6.38 16.99 -5.07
CA ARG A 261 -6.38 16.58 -3.65
C ARG A 261 -5.81 17.66 -2.74
N THR A 262 -4.74 18.34 -3.16
CA THR A 262 -4.08 19.39 -2.35
C THR A 262 -5.03 20.57 -2.08
N ASN A 263 -5.84 20.95 -3.07
CA ASN A 263 -6.78 22.06 -2.97
C ASN A 263 -7.97 21.82 -2.01
N VAL A 264 -8.30 20.56 -1.70
CA VAL A 264 -9.40 20.22 -0.78
C VAL A 264 -8.90 20.20 0.67
N ALA A 265 -7.68 19.71 0.93
CA ALA A 265 -7.06 19.72 2.26
C ALA A 265 -6.93 21.16 2.82
N ASP A 266 -6.55 22.12 1.98
CA ASP A 266 -6.41 23.53 2.38
C ASP A 266 -7.76 24.20 2.71
N ARG A 267 -8.87 23.77 2.08
CA ARG A 267 -10.21 24.29 2.36
C ARG A 267 -10.78 23.77 3.69
N GLY A 268 -10.46 22.53 4.06
CA GLY A 268 -10.87 21.94 5.34
C GLY A 268 -10.11 22.51 6.54
N ALA A 269 -8.87 22.96 6.36
CA ALA A 269 -8.07 23.60 7.41
C ALA A 269 -8.47 25.07 7.67
N ALA A 270 -9.05 25.76 6.68
CA ALA A 270 -9.49 27.16 6.80
C ALA A 270 -10.88 27.33 7.45
N GLN A 271 -11.58 26.25 7.79
CA GLN A 271 -12.92 26.26 8.38
C GLN A 271 -13.00 25.71 9.81
N LYS A 272 -11.86 25.57 10.51
CA LYS A 272 -11.83 25.26 11.96
C LYS A 272 -11.27 26.41 12.78
#